data_AF-A0A6C0Q861-F1
#
_entry.id   AF-A0A6C0Q861-F1
#
_cell.length_a   1.000
_cell.length_b   1.000
_cell.length_c   1.000
_cell.angle_alpha   90.00
_cell.angle_beta   90.00
_cell.angle_gamma   90.00
#
_symmetry.space_group_name_H-M   'P 1'
#
loop_
_entity.id
_entity.type
_entity.pdbx_description
1 polymer ?
#
loop_
_entity_poly.entity_id
_entity_poly.type
_entity_poly.pdbx_seq_one_letter_code
_entity_poly.pdbx_strand_id
1 'polypeptide(L)'
;MSAATDSLVIARRNLIRMTRIPEVVLFGIIQPIMFVVLFTYVFGGSIRVGNSTSADVYKNFLMAGIFAQTVTFATAGSAAGIADDMQKGLVDRFRSLPMARGAVLTGRTVADLVQTAITLLVLAIVALIVGWRPGFAEPTNVGKILAGFGLLLLLGYAFTWIGALIGLSVRTPEAATSGGIIWLFPVTFVSNAFVDSSQMTPWLRHIADWNPFSATVQAARQLFGDPGVSQSGAWPMQYPVWATLIYSALIVIIFRTLAVRKYRRAAG
;
A
#
# COMPACT_ATOMS: atom_id res chain seq x y z
N MET A 1 -30.17 1.87 13.86
CA MET A 1 -29.56 2.12 12.53
C MET A 1 -28.33 1.23 12.40
N SER A 2 -28.16 0.54 11.27
CA SER A 2 -27.16 -0.54 11.17
C SER A 2 -25.76 0.04 10.94
N ALA A 3 -24.74 -0.62 11.49
CA ALA A 3 -23.34 -0.24 11.34
C ALA A 3 -22.90 -0.08 9.87
N ALA A 4 -23.57 -0.74 8.93
CA ALA A 4 -23.32 -0.61 7.50
C ALA A 4 -23.79 0.76 6.96
N THR A 5 -24.92 1.27 7.44
CA THR A 5 -25.46 2.57 7.03
C THR A 5 -24.59 3.72 7.54
N ASP A 6 -24.12 3.64 8.79
CA ASP A 6 -23.22 4.65 9.37
C ASP A 6 -21.83 4.61 8.70
N SER A 7 -21.33 3.41 8.38
CA SER A 7 -20.09 3.25 7.61
C SER A 7 -20.20 3.87 6.22
N LEU A 8 -21.34 3.69 5.55
CA LEU A 8 -21.60 4.26 4.22
C LEU A 8 -21.73 5.78 4.25
N VAL A 9 -22.36 6.35 5.28
CA VAL A 9 -22.47 7.80 5.48
C VAL A 9 -21.10 8.43 5.75
N ILE A 10 -20.26 7.79 6.55
CA ILE A 10 -18.88 8.23 6.82
C ILE A 10 -18.01 8.10 5.56
N ALA A 11 -18.13 7.01 4.80
CA ALA A 11 -17.43 6.81 3.54
C ALA A 11 -17.83 7.88 2.50
N ARG A 12 -19.14 8.13 2.34
CA ARG A 12 -19.65 9.19 1.45
C ARG A 12 -19.15 10.58 1.88
N ARG A 13 -19.10 10.85 3.18
CA ARG A 13 -18.58 12.11 3.72
C ARG A 13 -17.08 12.27 3.48
N ASN A 14 -16.28 11.21 3.62
CA ASN A 14 -14.85 11.26 3.33
C ASN A 14 -14.58 11.42 1.82
N LEU A 15 -15.37 10.78 0.96
CA LEU A 15 -15.33 10.97 -0.49
C LEU A 15 -15.67 12.41 -0.90
N ILE A 16 -16.69 13.03 -0.28
CA ILE A 16 -17.05 14.44 -0.50
C ILE A 16 -15.98 15.39 0.09
N ARG A 17 -15.29 15.00 1.16
CA ARG A 17 -14.19 15.79 1.73
C ARG A 17 -12.96 15.74 0.82
N MET A 18 -12.69 14.62 0.16
CA MET A 18 -11.64 14.51 -0.88
C MET A 18 -11.91 15.43 -2.07
N THR A 19 -13.16 15.51 -2.57
CA THR A 19 -13.48 16.43 -3.66
C THR A 19 -13.39 17.91 -3.27
N ARG A 20 -13.40 18.22 -1.96
CA ARG A 20 -13.18 19.57 -1.44
C ARG A 20 -11.70 19.95 -1.26
N ILE A 21 -10.78 18.99 -1.27
CA ILE A 21 -9.33 19.24 -1.24
C ILE A 21 -8.71 18.57 -2.47
N PRO A 22 -8.91 19.16 -3.65
CA PRO A 22 -8.50 18.55 -4.92
C PRO A 22 -7.00 18.26 -4.95
N GLU A 23 -6.19 19.06 -4.25
CA GLU A 23 -4.74 18.91 -4.14
C GLU A 23 -4.30 17.54 -3.60
N VAL A 24 -4.98 17.01 -2.59
CA VAL A 24 -4.62 15.70 -1.99
C VAL A 24 -4.85 14.56 -2.98
N VAL A 25 -5.93 14.64 -3.75
CA VAL A 25 -6.26 13.66 -4.79
C VAL A 25 -5.30 13.81 -5.98
N LEU A 26 -5.05 15.06 -6.40
CA LEU A 26 -4.19 15.40 -7.51
C LEU A 26 -2.75 14.93 -7.24
N PHE A 27 -2.16 15.31 -6.11
CA PHE A 27 -0.80 14.91 -5.76
C PHE A 27 -0.68 13.42 -5.45
N GLY A 28 -1.72 12.80 -4.87
CA GLY A 28 -1.76 11.34 -4.64
C GLY A 28 -1.76 10.52 -5.93
N ILE A 29 -2.24 11.08 -7.04
CA ILE A 29 -2.22 10.45 -8.37
C ILE A 29 -0.94 10.84 -9.15
N ILE A 30 -0.53 12.11 -9.07
CA ILE A 30 0.66 12.61 -9.76
C ILE A 30 1.92 11.90 -9.27
N GLN A 31 2.08 11.68 -7.97
CA GLN A 31 3.31 11.10 -7.43
C GLN A 31 3.61 9.70 -8.00
N PRO A 32 2.67 8.72 -8.00
CA PRO A 32 2.90 7.44 -8.67
C PRO A 32 3.15 7.56 -10.17
N ILE A 33 2.45 8.46 -10.87
CA ILE A 33 2.64 8.68 -12.32
C ILE A 33 4.05 9.20 -12.61
N MET A 34 4.55 10.14 -11.79
CA MET A 34 5.91 10.64 -11.89
C MET A 34 6.93 9.51 -11.74
N PHE A 35 6.73 8.59 -10.78
CA PHE A 35 7.59 7.42 -10.64
C PHE A 35 7.52 6.49 -11.86
N VAL A 36 6.34 6.24 -12.41
CA VAL A 36 6.18 5.46 -13.64
C VAL A 36 6.98 6.08 -14.78
N VAL A 37 6.84 7.40 -14.99
CA VAL A 37 7.53 8.11 -16.07
C VAL A 37 9.04 8.09 -15.86
N LEU A 38 9.52 8.43 -14.66
CA LEU A 38 10.94 8.43 -14.35
C LEU A 38 11.56 7.05 -14.54
N PHE A 39 10.96 6.01 -13.94
CA PHE A 39 11.52 4.68 -14.09
C PHE A 39 11.44 4.15 -15.51
N THR A 40 10.30 4.31 -16.19
CA THR A 40 10.13 3.78 -17.54
C THR A 40 11.02 4.49 -18.56
N TYR A 41 11.04 5.84 -18.54
CA TYR A 41 11.68 6.62 -19.60
C TYR A 41 13.10 7.08 -19.25
N VAL A 42 13.40 7.34 -17.97
CA VAL A 42 14.75 7.77 -17.55
C VAL A 42 15.62 6.55 -17.24
N PHE A 43 15.08 5.56 -16.51
CA PHE A 43 15.85 4.39 -16.08
C PHE A 43 15.68 3.15 -16.97
N GLY A 44 14.61 3.06 -17.76
CA GLY A 44 14.28 1.86 -18.53
C GLY A 44 15.31 1.47 -19.59
N GLY A 45 16.14 2.41 -20.06
CA GLY A 45 17.27 2.13 -20.94
C GLY A 45 18.55 1.68 -20.22
N SER A 46 18.61 1.86 -18.89
CA SER A 46 19.80 1.61 -18.07
C SER A 46 19.66 0.39 -17.16
N ILE A 47 18.43 -0.02 -16.84
CA ILE A 47 18.17 -1.14 -15.95
C ILE A 47 17.96 -2.42 -16.75
N ARG A 48 18.79 -3.42 -16.45
CA ARG A 48 18.68 -4.77 -17.01
C ARG A 48 17.67 -5.58 -16.21
N VAL A 49 16.66 -6.13 -16.88
CA VAL A 49 15.75 -7.14 -16.31
C VAL A 49 16.06 -8.46 -17.01
N GLY A 50 16.80 -9.33 -16.32
CA GLY A 50 17.28 -10.60 -16.88
C GLY A 50 18.21 -10.36 -18.07
N ASN A 51 17.90 -10.96 -19.22
CA ASN A 51 18.70 -10.82 -20.45
C ASN A 51 18.28 -9.65 -21.33
N SER A 52 17.25 -8.87 -20.96
CA SER A 52 16.74 -7.75 -21.75
C SER A 52 17.02 -6.40 -21.11
N THR A 53 17.35 -5.41 -21.95
CA THR A 53 17.37 -3.97 -21.64
C THR A 53 16.19 -3.23 -22.28
N SER A 54 15.17 -3.95 -22.76
CA SER A 54 14.03 -3.30 -23.39
C SER A 54 13.18 -2.55 -22.37
N ALA A 55 12.92 -1.28 -22.67
CA ALA A 55 12.12 -0.41 -21.81
C ALA A 55 10.69 -0.98 -21.58
N ASP A 56 10.14 -1.73 -22.54
CA ASP A 56 8.82 -2.35 -22.40
C ASP A 56 8.79 -3.53 -21.42
N VAL A 57 9.86 -4.33 -21.34
CA VAL A 57 9.97 -5.39 -20.32
C VAL A 57 10.11 -4.76 -18.95
N TYR A 58 10.97 -3.73 -18.82
CA TYR A 58 11.12 -3.02 -17.55
C TYR A 58 9.83 -2.32 -17.10
N LYS A 59 9.09 -1.73 -18.04
CA LYS A 59 7.80 -1.09 -17.79
C LYS A 59 6.82 -2.08 -17.16
N ASN A 60 6.63 -3.27 -17.74
CA ASN A 60 5.71 -4.27 -17.19
C ASN A 60 6.17 -4.78 -15.82
N PHE A 61 7.48 -5.01 -15.67
CA PHE A 61 8.10 -5.44 -14.41
C PHE A 61 7.87 -4.44 -13.25
N LEU A 62 7.92 -3.14 -13.54
CA LEU A 62 7.84 -2.07 -12.55
C LEU A 62 6.42 -1.80 -12.04
N MET A 63 5.39 -2.07 -12.85
CA MET A 63 4.01 -1.67 -12.53
C MET A 63 3.50 -2.29 -11.23
N ALA A 64 3.79 -3.57 -10.99
CA ALA A 64 3.45 -4.23 -9.72
C ALA A 64 4.08 -3.53 -8.51
N GLY A 65 5.34 -3.08 -8.66
CA GLY A 65 6.07 -2.32 -7.64
C GLY A 65 5.44 -0.95 -7.37
N ILE A 66 5.08 -0.21 -8.42
CA ILE A 66 4.42 1.09 -8.30
C ILE A 66 3.04 0.98 -7.65
N PHE A 67 2.25 -0.01 -8.03
CA PHE A 67 0.95 -0.26 -7.41
C PHE A 67 1.10 -0.58 -5.92
N ALA A 68 2.04 -1.45 -5.55
CA ALA A 68 2.34 -1.76 -4.16
C ALA A 68 2.83 -0.52 -3.38
N GLN A 69 3.72 0.28 -3.97
CA GLN A 69 4.23 1.50 -3.37
C GLN A 69 3.10 2.49 -3.10
N THR A 70 2.20 2.69 -4.06
CA THR A 70 1.06 3.61 -3.96
C THR A 70 0.17 3.25 -2.76
N VAL A 71 -0.19 1.97 -2.69
CA VAL A 71 -1.03 1.44 -1.61
C VAL A 71 -0.33 1.52 -0.25
N THR A 72 0.98 1.30 -0.24
CA THR A 72 1.81 1.35 0.96
C THR A 72 1.98 2.79 1.47
N PHE A 73 2.24 3.74 0.58
CA PHE A 73 2.46 5.16 0.93
C PHE A 73 1.17 5.85 1.37
N ALA A 74 0.00 5.36 0.94
CA ALA A 74 -1.28 5.81 1.48
C ALA A 74 -1.38 5.67 3.02
N THR A 75 -0.62 4.74 3.60
CA THR A 75 -0.48 4.57 5.06
C THR A 75 0.01 5.84 5.76
N ALA A 76 0.92 6.60 5.16
CA ALA A 76 1.43 7.84 5.76
C ALA A 76 0.33 8.90 5.86
N GLY A 77 -0.51 9.01 4.83
CA GLY A 77 -1.69 9.88 4.84
C GLY A 77 -2.73 9.44 5.88
N SER A 78 -2.94 8.13 6.04
CA SER A 78 -3.81 7.58 7.10
C SER A 78 -3.27 7.92 8.49
N ALA A 79 -1.96 7.74 8.73
CA ALA A 79 -1.30 8.10 10.00
C ALA A 79 -1.48 9.59 10.33
N ALA A 80 -1.27 10.47 9.34
CA ALA A 80 -1.49 11.91 9.47
C ALA A 80 -2.93 12.24 9.83
N GLY A 81 -3.90 11.63 9.14
CA GLY A 81 -5.32 11.83 9.40
C GLY A 81 -5.75 11.37 10.79
N ILE A 82 -5.18 10.28 11.30
CA ILE A 82 -5.43 9.79 12.67
C ILE A 82 -4.84 10.77 13.70
N ALA A 83 -3.64 11.28 13.46
CA ALA A 83 -3.03 12.27 14.34
C ALA A 83 -3.79 13.61 14.34
N ASP A 84 -4.31 14.04 13.19
CA ASP A 84 -5.16 15.24 13.07
C ASP A 84 -6.47 15.08 13.85
N ASP A 85 -7.11 13.91 13.72
CA ASP A 85 -8.31 13.57 14.51
C ASP A 85 -7.99 13.59 16.02
N MET A 86 -6.80 13.13 16.42
CA MET A 86 -6.37 13.16 17.82
C MET A 86 -6.10 14.57 18.32
N GLN A 87 -5.42 15.40 17.52
CA GLN A 87 -5.10 16.78 17.88
C GLN A 87 -6.35 17.65 17.99
N LYS A 88 -7.36 17.41 17.15
CA LYS A 88 -8.64 18.14 17.16
C LYS A 88 -9.61 17.70 18.26
N GLY A 89 -9.19 16.80 19.15
CA GLY A 89 -10.02 16.33 20.26
C GLY A 89 -11.27 15.57 19.80
N LEU A 90 -11.28 15.02 18.57
CA LEU A 90 -12.42 14.25 18.06
C LEU A 90 -12.71 13.03 18.94
N VAL A 91 -11.69 12.47 19.59
CA VAL A 91 -11.86 11.37 20.57
C VAL A 91 -12.61 11.82 21.82
N ASP A 92 -12.45 13.07 22.27
CA ASP A 92 -13.24 13.62 23.39
C ASP A 92 -14.69 13.94 22.98
N ARG A 93 -14.94 14.24 21.70
CA ARG A 93 -16.31 14.32 21.15
C ARG A 93 -16.95 12.94 20.95
N PHE A 94 -16.18 11.92 20.62
CA PHE A 94 -16.67 10.54 20.57
C PHE A 94 -16.91 9.95 21.97
N ARG A 95 -16.31 10.52 23.03
CA ARG A 95 -16.61 10.17 24.43
C ARG A 95 -18.04 10.52 24.84
N SER A 96 -18.66 11.55 24.26
CA SER A 96 -20.04 11.95 24.58
C SER A 96 -21.11 11.23 23.75
N LEU A 97 -20.71 10.44 22.74
CA LEU A 97 -21.63 9.67 21.91
C LEU A 97 -21.56 8.17 22.29
N PRO A 98 -22.70 7.46 22.38
CA PRO A 98 -22.76 6.05 22.74
C PRO A 98 -22.33 5.17 21.56
N MET A 99 -21.08 5.29 21.11
CA MET A 99 -20.52 4.50 20.02
C MET A 99 -19.51 3.47 20.54
N ALA A 100 -19.59 2.25 20.01
CA ALA A 100 -18.60 1.22 20.26
C ALA A 100 -17.23 1.69 19.76
N ARG A 101 -16.24 1.76 20.66
CA ARG A 101 -14.89 2.30 20.40
C ARG A 101 -14.15 1.63 19.23
N GLY A 102 -14.56 0.42 18.83
CA GLY A 102 -14.05 -0.28 17.64
C GLY A 102 -14.68 0.18 16.31
N ALA A 103 -15.87 0.78 16.32
CA ALA A 103 -16.59 1.18 15.11
C ALA A 103 -15.94 2.38 14.41
N VAL A 104 -15.39 3.34 15.17
CA VAL A 104 -14.71 4.53 14.61
C VAL A 104 -13.44 4.14 13.86
N LEU A 105 -12.61 3.27 14.46
CA LEU A 105 -11.37 2.83 13.84
C LEU A 105 -11.64 1.92 12.63
N THR A 106 -12.64 1.04 12.72
CA THR A 106 -13.04 0.20 11.59
C THR A 106 -13.60 1.04 10.44
N GLY A 107 -14.49 2.01 10.73
CA GLY A 107 -15.05 2.91 9.73
C GLY A 107 -14.00 3.79 9.02
N ARG A 108 -12.98 4.26 9.77
CA ARG A 108 -11.82 4.95 9.19
C ARG A 108 -11.04 4.05 8.25
N THR A 109 -10.65 2.86 8.72
CA THR A 109 -9.84 1.93 7.90
C THR A 109 -10.57 1.46 6.65
N VAL A 110 -11.90 1.31 6.70
CA VAL A 110 -12.71 0.98 5.51
C VAL A 110 -12.76 2.16 4.54
N ALA A 111 -12.92 3.40 5.04
CA ALA A 111 -12.88 4.58 4.18
C ALA A 111 -11.51 4.74 3.51
N ASP A 112 -10.42 4.52 4.25
CA ASP A 112 -9.05 4.54 3.72
C ASP A 112 -8.85 3.43 2.67
N LEU A 113 -9.43 2.24 2.88
CA LEU A 113 -9.37 1.14 1.92
C LEU A 113 -10.09 1.46 0.62
N VAL A 114 -11.30 2.04 0.70
CA VAL A 114 -12.07 2.48 -0.48
C VAL A 114 -11.33 3.57 -1.23
N GLN A 115 -10.78 4.55 -0.52
CA GLN A 115 -9.96 5.61 -1.10
C GLN A 115 -8.76 5.03 -1.85
N THR A 116 -8.03 4.13 -1.20
CA THR A 116 -6.87 3.47 -1.78
C THR A 116 -7.25 2.63 -3.00
N ALA A 117 -8.39 1.93 -2.97
CA ALA A 117 -8.90 1.17 -4.11
C ALA A 117 -9.25 2.07 -5.30
N ILE A 118 -9.84 3.25 -5.08
CA ILE A 118 -10.11 4.23 -6.14
C ILE A 118 -8.81 4.76 -6.74
N THR A 119 -7.85 5.16 -5.90
CA THR A 119 -6.54 5.63 -6.37
C THR A 119 -5.82 4.55 -7.18
N LEU A 120 -5.89 3.29 -6.73
CA LEU A 120 -5.31 2.15 -7.40
C LEU A 120 -5.99 1.86 -8.76
N LEU A 121 -7.31 1.98 -8.83
CA LEU A 121 -8.07 1.86 -10.08
C LEU A 121 -7.66 2.93 -11.09
N VAL A 122 -7.61 4.20 -10.67
CA VAL A 122 -7.18 5.31 -11.54
C VAL A 122 -5.76 5.07 -12.04
N LEU A 123 -4.86 4.66 -11.14
CA LEU A 123 -3.48 4.37 -11.49
C LEU A 123 -3.37 3.18 -12.46
N ALA A 124 -4.21 2.14 -12.30
CA ALA A 124 -4.26 1.03 -13.23
C ALA A 124 -4.70 1.46 -14.64
N ILE A 125 -5.70 2.36 -14.74
CA ILE A 125 -6.12 2.94 -16.02
C ILE A 125 -4.97 3.73 -16.65
N VAL A 126 -4.28 4.57 -15.88
CA VAL A 126 -3.12 5.33 -16.38
C VAL A 126 -1.99 4.39 -16.80
N ALA A 127 -1.71 3.34 -16.03
CA ALA A 127 -0.72 2.33 -16.39
C ALA A 127 -1.04 1.68 -17.74
N LEU A 128 -2.31 1.30 -17.97
CA LEU A 128 -2.75 0.76 -19.26
C LEU A 128 -2.54 1.77 -20.41
N ILE A 129 -2.81 3.06 -20.19
CA ILE A 129 -2.59 4.14 -21.16
C ILE A 129 -1.10 4.32 -21.47
N VAL A 130 -0.24 4.25 -20.46
CA VAL A 130 1.23 4.33 -20.61
C VAL A 130 1.82 3.07 -21.27
N GLY A 131 1.01 2.03 -21.46
CA GLY A 131 1.36 0.83 -22.19
C GLY A 131 1.73 -0.36 -21.31
N TRP A 132 1.31 -0.38 -20.04
CA TRP A 132 1.30 -1.60 -19.24
C TRP A 132 0.37 -2.63 -19.88
N ARG A 133 0.87 -3.85 -20.07
CA ARG A 133 0.13 -4.96 -20.67
C ARG A 133 0.12 -6.14 -19.70
N PRO A 134 -0.93 -6.30 -18.87
CA PRO A 134 -1.07 -7.50 -18.06
C PRO A 134 -1.15 -8.73 -18.98
N GLY A 135 -0.40 -9.76 -18.63
CA GLY A 135 -0.25 -10.97 -19.42
C GLY A 135 0.74 -10.88 -20.58
N PHE A 136 1.65 -9.91 -20.55
CA PHE A 136 2.69 -9.74 -21.56
C PHE A 136 3.64 -10.94 -21.64
N ALA A 137 4.04 -11.50 -20.49
CA ALA A 137 4.96 -12.64 -20.44
C ALA A 137 4.19 -13.98 -20.37
N GLU A 138 3.15 -14.05 -19.55
CA GLU A 138 2.33 -15.26 -19.38
C GLU A 138 0.83 -14.97 -19.51
N PRO A 139 0.00 -15.90 -20.03
CA PRO A 139 -1.44 -15.71 -20.08
C PRO A 139 -2.04 -15.45 -18.69
N THR A 140 -2.69 -14.30 -18.55
CA THR A 140 -3.46 -13.96 -17.34
C THR A 140 -4.95 -13.81 -17.67
N ASN A 141 -5.78 -13.83 -16.62
CA ASN A 141 -7.21 -13.62 -16.72
C ASN A 141 -7.67 -12.52 -15.74
N VAL A 142 -8.87 -12.01 -15.94
CA VAL A 142 -9.43 -10.94 -15.09
C VAL A 142 -9.45 -11.34 -13.61
N GLY A 143 -9.73 -12.62 -13.31
CA GLY A 143 -9.73 -13.13 -11.94
C GLY A 143 -8.37 -13.02 -11.24
N LYS A 144 -7.28 -13.39 -11.92
CA LYS A 144 -5.91 -13.25 -11.41
C LYS A 144 -5.54 -11.78 -11.22
N ILE A 145 -5.89 -10.91 -12.18
CA ILE A 145 -5.66 -9.47 -12.06
C ILE A 145 -6.37 -8.90 -10.82
N LEU A 146 -7.64 -9.24 -10.63
CA LEU A 146 -8.40 -8.81 -9.44
C LEU A 146 -7.81 -9.37 -8.15
N ALA A 147 -7.34 -10.63 -8.15
CA ALA A 147 -6.64 -11.21 -7.00
C ALA A 147 -5.33 -10.46 -6.69
N GLY A 148 -4.59 -10.04 -7.72
CA GLY A 148 -3.37 -9.23 -7.57
C GLY A 148 -3.66 -7.90 -6.89
N PHE A 149 -4.66 -7.15 -7.38
CA PHE A 149 -5.11 -5.92 -6.72
C PHE A 149 -5.65 -6.17 -5.31
N GLY A 150 -6.34 -7.28 -5.08
CA GLY A 150 -6.82 -7.70 -3.75
C GLY A 150 -5.67 -7.90 -2.76
N LEU A 151 -4.58 -8.56 -3.17
CA LEU A 151 -3.39 -8.74 -2.34
C LEU A 151 -2.69 -7.40 -2.04
N LEU A 152 -2.60 -6.51 -3.03
CA LEU A 152 -2.05 -5.17 -2.83
C LEU A 152 -2.85 -4.39 -1.78
N LEU A 153 -4.18 -4.37 -1.93
CA LEU A 153 -5.09 -3.73 -0.98
C LEU A 153 -5.02 -4.35 0.41
N LEU A 154 -4.87 -5.67 0.50
CA LEU A 154 -4.69 -6.38 1.78
C LEU A 154 -3.40 -5.95 2.48
N LEU A 155 -2.29 -5.85 1.74
CA LEU A 155 -1.03 -5.37 2.30
C LEU A 155 -1.16 -3.91 2.76
N GLY A 156 -1.77 -3.04 1.94
CA GLY A 156 -2.04 -1.67 2.31
C GLY A 156 -2.86 -1.56 3.59
N TYR A 157 -3.94 -2.34 3.65
CA TYR A 157 -4.76 -2.44 4.86
C TYR A 157 -3.93 -2.85 6.08
N ALA A 158 -3.06 -3.86 5.93
CA ALA A 158 -2.17 -4.27 7.01
C ALA A 158 -1.25 -3.13 7.47
N PHE A 159 -0.63 -2.41 6.54
CA PHE A 159 0.23 -1.27 6.85
C PHE A 159 -0.51 -0.09 7.45
N THR A 160 -1.78 0.15 7.11
CA THR A 160 -2.58 1.21 7.75
C THR A 160 -2.67 1.03 9.27
N TRP A 161 -2.62 -0.21 9.79
CA TRP A 161 -2.57 -0.45 11.24
C TRP A 161 -1.25 -0.03 11.88
N ILE A 162 -0.14 -0.14 11.16
CA ILE A 162 1.16 0.39 11.59
C ILE A 162 1.09 1.92 11.61
N GLY A 163 0.57 2.53 10.54
CA GLY A 163 0.33 3.97 10.45
C GLY A 163 -0.60 4.48 11.56
N ALA A 164 -1.65 3.73 11.88
CA ALA A 164 -2.56 4.05 12.97
C ALA A 164 -1.87 4.03 14.33
N LEU A 165 -1.03 3.01 14.60
CA LEU A 165 -0.25 2.98 15.83
C LEU A 165 0.68 4.20 15.94
N ILE A 166 1.34 4.59 14.84
CA ILE A 166 2.22 5.77 14.78
C ILE A 166 1.41 7.05 15.01
N GLY A 167 0.29 7.22 14.30
CA GLY A 167 -0.60 8.38 14.43
C GLY A 167 -1.16 8.55 15.84
N LEU A 168 -1.49 7.45 16.52
CA LEU A 168 -1.89 7.45 17.94
C LEU A 168 -0.71 7.70 18.92
N SER A 169 0.53 7.61 18.44
CA SER A 169 1.73 7.76 19.26
C SER A 169 2.34 9.15 19.23
N VAL A 170 2.15 9.87 18.14
CA VAL A 170 2.71 11.20 17.94
C VAL A 170 1.71 12.30 18.34
N ARG A 171 2.21 13.52 18.50
CA ARG A 171 1.40 14.68 18.92
C ARG A 171 0.90 15.54 17.76
N THR A 172 1.52 15.45 16.59
CA THR A 172 1.21 16.29 15.43
C THR A 172 1.07 15.48 14.15
N PRO A 173 0.22 15.90 13.19
CA PRO A 173 0.08 15.28 11.88
C PRO A 173 1.38 15.23 11.08
N GLU A 174 2.24 16.24 11.20
CA GLU A 174 3.51 16.32 10.50
C GLU A 174 4.48 15.23 10.99
N ALA A 175 4.51 15.01 12.30
CA ALA A 175 5.30 13.95 12.92
C ALA A 175 4.74 12.56 12.56
N ALA A 176 3.41 12.42 12.43
CA ALA A 176 2.77 11.16 12.01
C ALA A 176 3.13 10.82 10.55
N THR A 177 3.09 11.82 9.67
CA THR A 177 3.45 11.67 8.26
C THR A 177 4.90 11.23 8.12
N SER A 178 5.81 11.97 8.77
CA SER A 178 7.25 11.69 8.75
C SER A 178 7.56 10.31 9.36
N GLY A 179 6.94 10.01 10.50
CA GLY A 179 7.03 8.72 11.16
C GLY A 179 6.46 7.57 10.32
N GLY A 180 5.44 7.82 9.50
CA GLY A 180 4.92 6.85 8.55
C GLY A 180 5.89 6.56 7.41
N ILE A 181 6.57 7.58 6.88
CA ILE A 181 7.46 7.43 5.72
C ILE A 181 8.82 6.82 6.09
N ILE A 182 9.37 7.14 7.27
CA ILE A 182 10.76 6.78 7.63
C ILE A 182 11.04 5.28 7.61
N TRP A 183 10.09 4.44 8.03
CA TRP A 183 10.23 2.98 8.00
C TRP A 183 9.73 2.38 6.68
N LEU A 184 8.78 3.05 6.01
CA LEU A 184 8.28 2.63 4.71
C LEU A 184 9.36 2.73 3.64
N PHE A 185 10.18 3.77 3.67
CA PHE A 185 11.17 4.01 2.64
C PHE A 185 12.19 2.85 2.50
N PRO A 186 12.86 2.38 3.58
CA PRO A 186 13.71 1.20 3.50
C PRO A 186 12.94 -0.05 3.06
N VAL A 187 11.71 -0.25 3.56
CA VAL A 187 10.89 -1.42 3.20
C VAL A 187 10.50 -1.40 1.71
N THR A 188 10.23 -0.25 1.11
CA THR A 188 9.86 -0.19 -0.31
C THR A 188 11.07 -0.18 -1.24
N PHE A 189 12.16 0.48 -0.87
CA PHE A 189 13.35 0.60 -1.73
C PHE A 189 14.34 -0.56 -1.59
N VAL A 190 14.44 -1.18 -0.41
CA VAL A 190 15.17 -2.44 -0.22
C VAL A 190 14.22 -3.61 -0.52
N SER A 191 13.77 -3.66 -1.77
CA SER A 191 12.82 -4.65 -2.26
C SER A 191 13.10 -5.03 -3.70
N ASN A 192 12.44 -6.09 -4.18
CA ASN A 192 12.50 -6.51 -5.59
C ASN A 192 11.62 -5.65 -6.52
N ALA A 193 11.02 -4.55 -6.03
CA ALA A 193 10.00 -3.81 -6.75
C ALA A 193 10.54 -3.00 -7.94
N PHE A 194 11.71 -2.38 -7.76
CA PHE A 194 12.32 -1.50 -8.77
C PHE A 194 13.54 -2.13 -9.43
N VAL A 195 14.22 -3.03 -8.72
CA VAL A 195 15.45 -3.68 -9.18
C VAL A 195 15.32 -5.18 -8.93
N ASP A 196 15.88 -5.98 -9.84
CA ASP A 196 16.01 -7.41 -9.66
C ASP A 196 16.88 -7.72 -8.42
N SER A 197 16.37 -8.52 -7.47
CA SER A 197 17.08 -8.84 -6.23
C SER A 197 18.38 -9.63 -6.47
N SER A 198 18.53 -10.28 -7.63
CA SER A 198 19.79 -10.95 -8.04
C SER A 198 20.96 -9.98 -8.25
N GLN A 199 20.68 -8.72 -8.56
CA GLN A 199 21.69 -7.67 -8.78
C GLN A 199 22.11 -6.97 -7.47
N MET A 200 21.47 -7.30 -6.36
CA MET A 200 21.78 -6.71 -5.05
C MET A 200 22.92 -7.45 -4.35
N THR A 201 23.66 -6.73 -3.51
CA THR A 201 24.66 -7.30 -2.60
C THR A 201 24.04 -8.41 -1.74
N PRO A 202 24.73 -9.52 -1.42
CA PRO A 202 24.11 -10.70 -0.80
C PRO A 202 23.27 -10.43 0.46
N TRP A 203 23.70 -9.51 1.32
CA TRP A 203 22.96 -9.14 2.52
C TRP A 203 21.68 -8.35 2.22
N LEU A 204 21.71 -7.43 1.25
CA LEU A 204 20.53 -6.68 0.79
C LEU A 204 19.54 -7.61 0.11
N ARG A 205 20.03 -8.54 -0.71
CA ARG A 205 19.21 -9.57 -1.35
C ARG A 205 18.43 -10.38 -0.32
N HIS A 206 19.09 -10.82 0.76
CA HIS A 206 18.42 -11.57 1.81
C HIS A 206 17.30 -10.76 2.48
N ILE A 207 17.56 -9.49 2.79
CA ILE A 207 16.54 -8.59 3.36
C ILE A 207 15.37 -8.41 2.37
N ALA A 208 15.68 -8.15 1.09
CA ALA A 208 14.68 -7.98 0.05
C ALA A 208 13.83 -9.24 -0.16
N ASP A 209 14.42 -10.44 -0.11
CA ASP A 209 13.72 -11.70 -0.34
C ASP A 209 12.78 -12.08 0.83
N TRP A 210 13.02 -11.59 2.05
CA TRP A 210 12.17 -11.80 3.23
C TRP A 210 11.24 -10.62 3.55
N ASN A 211 11.24 -9.61 2.71
CA ASN A 211 10.46 -8.40 2.91
C ASN A 211 8.97 -8.64 2.54
N PRO A 212 8.00 -8.29 3.40
CA PRO A 212 6.57 -8.43 3.10
C PRO A 212 6.13 -7.64 1.87
N PHE A 213 6.77 -6.50 1.62
CA PHE A 213 6.54 -5.70 0.42
C PHE A 213 7.00 -6.44 -0.82
N SER A 214 8.21 -7.02 -0.81
CA SER A 214 8.71 -7.83 -1.93
C SER A 214 7.85 -9.05 -2.22
N ALA A 215 7.38 -9.75 -1.18
CA ALA A 215 6.50 -10.92 -1.35
C ALA A 215 5.21 -10.53 -2.07
N THR A 216 4.64 -9.38 -1.72
CA THR A 216 3.41 -8.87 -2.33
C THR A 216 3.62 -8.38 -3.75
N VAL A 217 4.75 -7.72 -4.03
CA VAL A 217 5.11 -7.34 -5.40
C VAL A 217 5.32 -8.58 -6.26
N GLN A 218 6.00 -9.60 -5.75
CA GLN A 218 6.20 -10.87 -6.45
C GLN A 218 4.89 -11.60 -6.70
N ALA A 219 3.95 -11.59 -5.74
CA ALA A 219 2.62 -12.18 -5.89
C ALA A 219 1.81 -11.45 -6.97
N ALA A 220 1.81 -10.11 -6.92
CA ALA A 220 1.12 -9.27 -7.90
C ALA A 220 1.69 -9.49 -9.30
N ARG A 221 3.02 -9.59 -9.43
CA ARG A 221 3.73 -9.93 -10.68
C ARG A 221 3.27 -11.25 -11.29
N GLN A 222 3.29 -12.32 -10.51
CA GLN A 222 2.80 -13.64 -10.95
C GLN A 222 1.33 -13.58 -11.40
N LEU A 223 0.49 -12.86 -10.65
CA LEU A 223 -0.94 -12.73 -10.95
C LEU A 223 -1.22 -11.83 -12.18
N PHE A 224 -0.39 -10.81 -12.41
CA PHE A 224 -0.46 -9.98 -13.60
C PHE A 224 0.16 -10.63 -14.85
N GLY A 225 0.73 -11.84 -14.72
CA GLY A 225 1.33 -12.56 -15.84
C GLY A 225 2.70 -12.02 -16.24
N ASP A 226 3.45 -11.48 -15.27
CA ASP A 226 4.83 -11.03 -15.44
C ASP A 226 5.66 -11.37 -14.17
N PRO A 227 5.98 -12.65 -13.94
CA PRO A 227 6.64 -13.13 -12.71
C PRO A 227 8.07 -12.60 -12.51
N GLY A 228 8.63 -11.86 -13.47
CA GLY A 228 10.03 -11.46 -13.47
C GLY A 228 10.97 -12.63 -13.79
N VAL A 229 12.29 -12.35 -13.73
CA VAL A 229 13.33 -13.21 -14.32
C VAL A 229 14.20 -13.93 -13.30
N SER A 230 14.24 -13.47 -12.06
CA SER A 230 15.03 -14.09 -10.99
C SER A 230 14.15 -14.79 -9.97
N GLN A 231 14.29 -16.10 -9.88
CA GLN A 231 13.68 -16.89 -8.81
C GLN A 231 14.68 -17.01 -7.66
N SER A 232 14.36 -16.36 -6.52
CA SER A 232 15.09 -16.60 -5.28
C SER A 232 14.66 -17.92 -4.65
N GLY A 233 15.60 -18.62 -4.01
CA GLY A 233 15.32 -19.83 -3.22
C GLY A 233 14.62 -19.54 -1.89
N ALA A 234 14.41 -18.27 -1.53
CA ALA A 234 13.71 -17.90 -0.31
C ALA A 234 12.23 -18.29 -0.37
N TRP A 235 11.70 -18.85 0.71
CA TRP A 235 10.31 -19.31 0.79
C TRP A 235 9.27 -18.24 0.40
N PRO A 236 9.38 -16.97 0.84
CA PRO A 236 8.44 -15.93 0.45
C PRO A 236 8.44 -15.61 -1.05
N MET A 237 9.54 -15.88 -1.75
CA MET A 237 9.65 -15.66 -3.19
C MET A 237 9.12 -16.85 -4.00
N GLN A 238 9.16 -18.06 -3.42
CA GLN A 238 8.58 -19.28 -4.00
C GLN A 238 7.06 -19.34 -3.85
N TYR A 239 6.54 -18.92 -2.69
CA TYR A 239 5.12 -18.92 -2.37
C TYR A 239 4.60 -17.51 -2.06
N PRO A 240 4.72 -16.55 -2.99
CA PRO A 240 4.51 -15.13 -2.67
C PRO A 240 3.08 -14.80 -2.28
N VAL A 241 2.07 -15.47 -2.87
CA VAL A 241 0.66 -15.30 -2.48
C VAL A 241 0.45 -15.68 -1.01
N TRP A 242 0.94 -16.85 -0.60
CA TRP A 242 0.83 -17.32 0.78
C TRP A 242 1.64 -16.46 1.74
N ALA A 243 2.84 -16.05 1.34
CA ALA A 243 3.67 -15.17 2.13
C ALA A 243 2.98 -13.82 2.39
N THR A 244 2.39 -13.20 1.36
CA THR A 244 1.61 -11.96 1.51
C THR A 244 0.44 -12.13 2.45
N LEU A 245 -0.32 -13.23 2.35
CA LEU A 245 -1.43 -13.52 3.26
C LEU A 245 -0.96 -13.64 4.71
N ILE A 246 0.12 -14.41 4.94
CA ILE A 246 0.69 -14.63 6.28
C ILE A 246 1.22 -13.31 6.86
N TYR A 247 2.04 -12.57 6.10
CA TYR A 247 2.58 -11.30 6.56
C TYR A 247 1.47 -10.29 6.87
N SER A 248 0.47 -10.17 5.99
CA SER A 248 -0.65 -9.27 6.21
C SER A 248 -1.44 -9.65 7.46
N ALA A 249 -1.71 -10.95 7.66
CA ALA A 249 -2.38 -11.44 8.85
C ALA A 249 -1.59 -11.15 10.14
N LEU A 250 -0.27 -11.41 10.13
CA LEU A 250 0.60 -11.14 11.28
C LEU A 250 0.66 -9.65 11.61
N ILE A 251 0.84 -8.79 10.60
CA ILE A 251 0.86 -7.34 10.77
C ILE A 251 -0.48 -6.86 11.34
N VAL A 252 -1.60 -7.29 10.76
CA VAL A 252 -2.92 -6.90 11.25
C VAL A 252 -3.09 -7.36 12.70
N ILE A 253 -2.82 -8.63 13.03
CA ILE A 253 -2.99 -9.15 14.41
C ILE A 253 -2.16 -8.35 15.42
N ILE A 254 -0.88 -8.12 15.12
CA ILE A 254 0.04 -7.44 16.05
C ILE A 254 -0.33 -5.96 16.16
N PHE A 255 -0.39 -5.23 15.05
CA PHE A 255 -0.54 -3.77 15.09
C PHE A 255 -1.97 -3.34 15.41
N ARG A 256 -2.99 -4.10 15.00
CA ARG A 256 -4.37 -3.85 15.44
C ARG A 256 -4.51 -4.00 16.94
N THR A 257 -3.96 -5.07 17.53
CA THR A 257 -4.07 -5.28 18.98
C THR A 257 -3.34 -4.18 19.76
N LEU A 258 -2.16 -3.76 19.30
CA LEU A 258 -1.42 -2.65 19.90
C LEU A 258 -2.14 -1.30 19.74
N ALA A 259 -2.62 -0.98 18.53
CA ALA A 259 -3.34 0.26 18.26
C ALA A 259 -4.63 0.36 19.07
N VAL A 260 -5.43 -0.71 19.13
CA VAL A 260 -6.66 -0.75 19.93
C VAL A 260 -6.37 -0.63 21.43
N ARG A 261 -5.31 -1.30 21.94
CA ARG A 261 -4.89 -1.15 23.34
C ARG A 261 -4.46 0.28 23.66
N LYS A 262 -3.70 0.91 22.77
CA LYS A 262 -3.25 2.30 22.93
C LYS A 262 -4.41 3.28 22.88
N TYR A 263 -5.31 3.11 21.91
CA TYR A 263 -6.54 3.89 21.80
C TYR A 263 -7.40 3.77 23.07
N ARG A 264 -7.55 2.56 23.62
CA ARG A 264 -8.29 2.34 24.88
C ARG A 264 -7.63 3.03 26.08
N ARG A 265 -6.29 3.05 26.16
CA ARG A 265 -5.56 3.73 27.24
C ARG A 265 -5.62 5.25 27.11
N ALA A 266 -5.55 5.80 25.90
CA ALA A 266 -5.71 7.23 25.68
C ALA A 266 -7.14 7.71 25.96
N ALA A 267 -8.13 6.83 25.80
CA ALA A 267 -9.54 7.10 26.07
C ALA A 267 -9.99 6.81 27.51
N GLY A 268 -9.14 6.19 28.35
CA GLY A 268 -9.39 5.92 29.77
C GLY A 268 -8.83 7.06 30.60
#